data_AF-A0A949XVH9-F1
#
_entry.id   AF-A0A949XVH9-F1
#
_cell.length_a   1.000
_cell.length_b   1.000
_cell.length_c   1.000
_cell.angle_alpha   90.00
_cell.angle_beta   90.00
_cell.angle_gamma   90.00
#
_symmetry.space_group_name_H-M   'P 1'
#
loop_
_entity.id
_entity.type
_entity.pdbx_description
1 polymer ?
#
loop_
_entity_poly.entity_id
_entity_poly.type
_entity_poly.pdbx_seq_one_letter_code
_entity_poly.pdbx_strand_id
1 'polypeptide(L)' 'MRSHYTKLLIPVLALCFLASCEFDHATTGPMKEDHVTLDRGSVDRANVQLNMGAGQMDVSGGASNLFDGTIQYNVPAWQ' A
#
# COMPACT_ATOMS: atom_id res chain seq x y z
N MET A 1 -26.84 -38.92 22.77
CA MET A 1 -25.52 -38.25 22.82
C MET A 1 -25.15 -37.41 21.57
N ARG A 2 -25.81 -37.52 20.40
CA ARG A 2 -25.49 -36.73 19.18
C ARG A 2 -26.02 -35.27 19.12
N SER A 3 -27.08 -34.93 19.88
CA SER A 3 -27.78 -33.63 19.78
C SER A 3 -27.08 -32.44 20.46
N HIS A 4 -26.26 -32.68 21.49
CA HIS A 4 -25.55 -31.60 22.18
C HIS A 4 -24.33 -31.08 21.40
N TYR A 5 -23.67 -31.95 20.62
CA TYR A 5 -22.52 -31.58 19.80
C TYR A 5 -22.91 -30.66 18.63
N THR A 6 -24.07 -30.88 18.00
CA THR A 6 -24.56 -30.01 16.91
C THR A 6 -24.86 -28.59 17.37
N LYS A 7 -25.40 -28.41 18.59
CA LYS A 7 -25.70 -27.08 19.15
C LYS A 7 -24.45 -26.29 19.54
N LEU A 8 -23.35 -26.98 19.86
CA LEU A 8 -22.07 -26.36 20.21
C LEU A 8 -21.20 -26.04 18.97
N LEU A 9 -21.44 -26.72 17.85
CA LEU A 9 -20.70 -26.54 16.58
C LEU A 9 -21.04 -25.22 15.87
N ILE A 10 -22.30 -24.78 15.95
CA ILE A 10 -22.79 -23.55 15.30
C ILE A 10 -22.10 -22.28 15.84
N PRO A 11 -22.01 -22.05 17.17
CA PRO A 11 -21.34 -20.85 17.69
C PRO A 11 -19.83 -20.86 17.45
N VAL A 12 -19.18 -22.03 17.44
CA VAL A 12 -17.74 -22.15 17.16
C VAL A 12 -17.45 -21.78 15.70
N LEU A 13 -18.26 -22.26 14.76
CA LEU A 13 -18.10 -21.93 13.35
C LEU A 13 -18.33 -20.44 13.08
N ALA A 14 -19.34 -19.83 13.74
CA ALA A 14 -19.59 -18.39 13.64
C ALA A 14 -18.42 -17.55 14.18
N LEU A 15 -17.75 -18.01 15.24
CA LEU A 15 -16.57 -17.36 15.81
C LEU A 15 -15.36 -17.43 14.87
N CYS A 16 -15.19 -18.53 14.14
CA CYS A 16 -14.13 -18.68 13.15
C CYS A 16 -14.26 -17.71 11.96
N PHE A 17 -15.47 -17.38 11.52
CA PHE A 17 -15.68 -16.43 10.42
C PHE A 17 -15.27 -14.99 10.79
N LEU A 18 -15.39 -14.61 12.06
CA LEU A 18 -15.00 -13.27 12.54
C LEU A 18 -13.47 -13.09 12.67
N ALA A 19 -12.70 -14.18 12.64
CA ALA A 19 -11.24 -14.14 12.78
C ALA A 19 -10.50 -14.02 11.42
N SER A 20 -11.22 -13.94 10.30
CA SER A 20 -10.64 -13.93 8.94
C SER A 20 -10.13 -12.55 8.48
N CYS A 21 -9.55 -11.76 9.38
CA CYS A 21 -8.76 -10.61 8.97
C CYS A 21 -7.36 -11.08 8.57
N GLU A 22 -7.18 -11.37 7.29
CA GLU A 22 -5.86 -11.57 6.70
C GLU A 22 -5.23 -10.18 6.49
N PHE A 23 -4.64 -9.62 7.54
CA PHE A 23 -3.81 -8.44 7.43
C PHE A 23 -2.43 -8.89 6.96
N ASP A 24 -2.14 -8.68 5.67
CA ASP A 24 -0.78 -8.82 5.15
C ASP A 24 0.04 -7.65 5.71
N HIS A 25 0.61 -7.87 6.90
CA HIS A 25 1.47 -6.89 7.55
C HIS A 25 2.76 -6.80 6.75
N ALA A 26 2.92 -5.69 6.01
CA ALA A 26 4.17 -5.40 5.34
C ALA A 26 5.32 -5.38 6.36
N THR A 27 6.29 -6.28 6.20
CA THR A 27 7.50 -6.29 7.04
C THR A 27 8.33 -5.07 6.67
N THR A 28 8.54 -4.18 7.64
CA THR A 28 9.32 -2.96 7.46
C THR A 28 10.78 -3.17 7.84
N GLY A 29 11.66 -2.35 7.27
CA GLY A 29 13.06 -2.22 7.58
C GLY A 29 13.47 -0.75 7.74
N PRO A 30 14.75 -0.42 7.56
CA PRO A 30 15.21 0.97 7.55
C PRO A 30 14.55 1.78 6.43
N MET A 31 14.36 3.07 6.68
CA MET A 31 13.87 4.00 5.67
C MET A 31 14.88 4.14 4.53
N LYS A 32 14.40 4.00 3.31
CA LYS A 32 15.13 4.29 2.07
C LYS A 32 14.56 5.53 1.41
N GLU A 33 15.42 6.20 0.67
CA GLU A 33 15.09 7.40 -0.08
C GLU A 33 15.64 7.27 -1.49
N ASP A 34 14.77 7.39 -2.49
CA ASP A 34 15.13 7.41 -3.90
C ASP A 34 14.69 8.75 -4.51
N HIS A 35 15.57 9.32 -5.34
CA HIS A 35 15.28 10.54 -6.08
C HIS A 35 14.98 10.20 -7.54
N VAL A 36 13.86 10.70 -8.05
CA VAL A 36 13.42 10.44 -9.42
C VAL A 36 13.22 11.76 -10.14
N THR A 37 13.93 11.92 -11.24
CA THR A 37 13.83 13.07 -12.12
C THR A 37 13.46 12.61 -13.52
N LEU A 38 12.43 13.20 -14.11
CA LEU A 38 12.04 12.96 -15.50
C LEU A 38 12.15 14.27 -16.27
N ASP A 39 13.03 14.30 -17.28
CA ASP A 39 13.18 15.45 -18.16
C ASP A 39 11.89 15.72 -18.96
N ARG A 40 11.61 17.00 -19.24
CA ARG A 40 10.44 17.39 -20.04
C ARG A 40 10.67 17.19 -21.54
N GLY A 41 11.91 17.30 -22.01
CA GLY A 41 12.22 17.30 -23.43
C GLY A 41 11.37 18.33 -24.19
N SER A 42 10.82 17.90 -25.32
CA SER A 42 9.96 18.73 -26.18
C SER A 42 8.46 18.51 -25.95
N VAL A 43 8.04 17.94 -24.82
CA VAL A 43 6.61 17.68 -24.56
C VAL A 43 5.91 18.91 -23.98
N ASP A 44 4.73 19.21 -24.50
CA ASP A 44 3.90 20.32 -24.04
C ASP A 44 2.79 19.87 -23.08
N ARG A 45 2.55 18.56 -22.98
CA ARG A 45 1.54 17.96 -22.11
C ARG A 45 1.98 16.58 -21.65
N ALA A 46 1.71 16.28 -20.38
CA ALA A 46 1.83 14.94 -19.82
C ALA A 46 0.53 14.54 -19.14
N ASN A 47 0.27 13.24 -19.10
CA ASN A 47 -0.71 12.63 -18.22
C ASN A 47 0.05 11.90 -17.12
N VAL A 48 -0.11 12.34 -15.87
CA VAL A 48 0.62 11.81 -14.72
C VAL A 48 -0.35 11.01 -13.86
N GLN A 49 0.01 9.75 -13.59
CA GLN A 49 -0.73 8.88 -12.69
C GLN A 49 0.17 8.52 -11.51
N LEU A 50 -0.23 8.92 -10.30
CA LEU A 50 0.45 8.61 -9.06
C LEU A 50 -0.44 7.69 -8.25
N ASN A 51 0.01 6.45 -8.04
CA ASN A 51 -0.74 5.44 -7.29
C ASN A 51 0.03 5.12 -6.00
N MET A 52 -0.55 5.46 -4.85
CA MET A 52 0.03 5.18 -3.55
C MET A 52 -0.95 4.36 -2.72
N GLY A 53 -0.50 3.22 -2.20
CA GLY A 53 -1.33 2.36 -1.37
C GLY A 53 -1.53 2.91 0.04
N ALA A 54 -0.45 3.35 0.69
CA ALA A 54 -0.47 3.90 2.04
C ALA A 54 0.64 4.95 2.22
N GLY A 55 0.41 5.94 3.10
CA GLY A 55 1.37 6.98 3.42
C GLY A 55 0.84 8.39 3.14
N GLN A 56 1.77 9.30 2.86
CA GLN A 56 1.49 10.70 2.53
C GLN A 56 2.08 11.03 1.17
N MET A 57 1.31 11.76 0.35
CA MET A 57 1.73 12.25 -0.94
C MET A 57 1.47 13.75 -1.01
N ASP A 58 2.54 14.52 -1.20
CA ASP A 58 2.49 15.96 -1.43
C ASP A 58 2.89 16.24 -2.87
N VAL A 59 2.04 16.98 -3.59
CA VAL A 59 2.28 17.35 -5.00
C VAL A 59 2.18 18.86 -5.14
N SER A 60 3.21 19.45 -5.73
CA SER A 60 3.27 20.88 -6.02
C SER A 60 3.84 21.14 -7.41
N GLY A 61 3.50 22.29 -7.98
CA GLY A 61 4.12 22.77 -9.21
C GLY A 61 5.42 23.53 -8.93
N GLY A 62 6.15 23.86 -10.01
CA GLY A 62 7.36 24.68 -9.94
C GLY A 62 8.68 23.93 -10.17
N ALA A 63 8.61 22.63 -10.45
CA ALA A 63 9.78 21.85 -10.87
C ALA A 63 10.32 22.34 -12.23
N SER A 64 11.64 22.32 -12.40
CA SER A 64 12.32 22.65 -13.68
C SER A 64 12.17 21.53 -14.72
N ASN A 65 12.03 20.28 -14.24
CA ASN A 65 11.83 19.08 -15.05
C ASN A 65 10.34 18.73 -15.13
N LEU A 66 9.97 17.74 -15.96
CA LEU A 66 8.58 17.27 -16.02
C LEU A 66 8.13 16.67 -14.70
N PHE A 67 9.03 15.96 -14.04
CA PHE A 67 8.84 15.43 -12.70
C PHE A 67 10.16 15.52 -11.94
N ASP A 68 10.08 15.96 -10.69
CA ASP A 68 11.18 16.01 -9.75
C ASP A 68 10.58 15.65 -8.39
N GLY A 69 11.03 14.54 -7.81
CA GLY A 69 10.41 14.00 -6.61
C GLY A 69 11.30 13.07 -5.82
N THR A 70 10.98 12.98 -4.53
CA THR A 70 11.61 12.08 -3.58
C THR A 70 10.61 11.02 -3.14
N ILE A 71 10.99 9.76 -3.26
CA ILE A 71 10.19 8.62 -2.83
C ILE A 71 10.86 8.01 -1.61
N GLN A 72 10.07 7.81 -0.58
CA GLN A 72 10.52 7.45 0.75
C GLN A 72 9.74 6.22 1.20
N TYR A 73 10.43 5.10 1.44
CA TYR A 73 9.80 3.81 1.73
C TYR A 73 10.64 2.96 2.69
N ASN A 74 9.97 2.11 3.46
CA ASN A 74 10.63 1.22 4.43
C ASN A 74 10.23 -0.25 4.27
N VAL A 75 9.40 -0.60 3.29
CA VAL A 75 9.07 -2.00 2.98
C VAL A 75 10.02 -2.49 1.90
N PRO A 76 10.93 -3.45 2.18
CA PRO A 76 11.98 -3.84 1.25
C PRO A 76 11.47 -4.38 -0.10
N ALA A 77 10.24 -4.91 -0.14
CA ALA A 77 9.62 -5.49 -1.32
C ALA A 77 8.98 -4.45 -2.29
N TRP A 78 9.04 -3.15 -1.98
CA TRP A 78 8.47 -2.08 -2.82
C TRP A 78 9.44 -1.47 -3.82
N GLN A 79 10.68 -1.95 -3.86
CA GLN A 79 11.65 -1.62 -4.90
C GLN A 79 11.32 -2.40 -6.18
#